data_AF-A0A9J6DE81-F1
#
_entry.id   AF-A0A9J6DE81-F1
#
_cell.length_a   1.000
_cell.length_b   1.000
_cell.length_c   1.000
_cell.angle_alpha   90.00
_cell.angle_beta   90.00
_cell.angle_gamma   90.00
#
_symmetry.space_group_name_H-M   'P 1'
#
loop_
_entity.id
_entity.type
_entity.pdbx_description
1 polymer ?
#
loop_
_entity_poly.entity_id
_entity_poly.type
_entity_poly.pdbx_seq_one_letter_code
_entity_poly.pdbx_strand_id
1 'polypeptide(L)'
;MAQPLMQGLQVTAAGRDLGELHLRIQPTNNTFMVATCHERTTLHLVQLKELVLRKTSYPVATYRTPPPAAVRGFLSQAYWMGSTLSIFITFAHGPVPHTIHYISVVYRCTQYKGSPDACTNCRRAGYSYDVCPHPKSGLCSRCGDKHDRQDVPSCISSCILCGGQHLTGTGSCKSSGAGAGGMTSPDTELQALREEVKQLRAAFSTSTPTLPPVSLPQSFPTPSHQPPQKKGGLMRAQPNP
;
A
#
# COMPACT_ATOMS: atom_id res chain seq x y z
N MET A 1 20.50 10.29 -5.19
CA MET A 1 20.37 10.54 -6.65
C MET A 1 18.98 10.12 -7.07
N ALA A 2 18.14 11.06 -7.53
CA ALA A 2 16.79 10.73 -8.00
C ALA A 2 16.89 10.01 -9.35
N GLN A 3 16.18 8.89 -9.52
CA GLN A 3 16.11 8.20 -10.81
C GLN A 3 15.27 9.04 -11.79
N PRO A 4 15.70 9.19 -13.05
CA PRO A 4 14.92 9.90 -14.05
C PRO A 4 13.61 9.15 -14.32
N LEU A 5 12.49 9.84 -14.11
CA LEU A 5 11.15 9.36 -14.46
C LEU A 5 10.96 9.62 -15.96
N MET A 6 10.89 8.58 -16.77
CA MET A 6 10.52 8.71 -18.19
C MET A 6 8.99 8.77 -18.27
N GLN A 7 8.42 9.96 -18.50
CA GLN A 7 6.99 10.13 -18.80
C GLN A 7 6.73 9.96 -20.31
N GLY A 8 5.56 9.46 -20.68
CA GLY A 8 5.11 9.38 -22.08
C GLY A 8 5.67 8.23 -22.93
N LEU A 9 6.11 7.12 -22.33
CA LEU A 9 6.51 5.96 -23.13
C LEU A 9 5.27 5.21 -23.66
N GLN A 10 5.07 5.24 -24.98
CA GLN A 10 4.08 4.38 -25.63
C GLN A 10 4.60 2.95 -25.69
N VAL A 11 3.90 2.04 -25.01
CA VAL A 11 4.20 0.60 -25.07
C VAL A 11 3.16 -0.05 -25.96
N THR A 12 3.62 -0.55 -27.09
CA THR A 12 2.79 -1.35 -27.99
C THR A 12 3.00 -2.83 -27.68
N ALA A 13 1.94 -3.55 -27.33
CA ALA A 13 1.98 -4.99 -27.11
C ALA A 13 1.11 -5.69 -28.16
N ALA A 14 1.69 -6.59 -28.96
CA ALA A 14 0.98 -7.31 -30.02
C ALA A 14 0.18 -6.39 -30.97
N GLY A 15 0.74 -5.23 -31.32
CA GLY A 15 0.11 -4.25 -32.20
C GLY A 15 -1.04 -3.44 -31.57
N ARG A 16 -1.27 -3.57 -30.26
CA ARG A 16 -2.24 -2.75 -29.52
C ARG A 16 -1.53 -1.69 -28.69
N ASP A 17 -2.06 -0.47 -28.73
CA ASP A 17 -1.67 0.60 -27.83
C ASP A 17 -2.22 0.30 -26.44
N LEU A 18 -1.33 0.19 -25.44
CA LEU A 18 -1.70 -0.04 -24.05
C LEU A 18 -1.97 1.28 -23.30
N GLY A 19 -1.89 2.42 -23.98
CA GLY A 19 -1.99 3.74 -23.39
C GLY A 19 -0.72 4.14 -22.63
N GLU A 20 -0.83 5.20 -21.84
CA GLU A 20 0.29 5.68 -21.03
C GLU A 20 0.52 4.75 -19.83
N LEU A 21 1.65 4.05 -19.84
CA LEU A 21 2.08 3.19 -18.75
C LEU A 21 3.19 3.85 -17.96
N HIS A 22 3.09 3.75 -16.63
CA HIS A 22 4.16 4.23 -15.76
C HIS A 22 5.21 3.12 -15.60
N LEU A 23 6.36 3.30 -16.26
CA LEU A 23 7.48 2.37 -16.19
C LEU A 23 8.54 2.86 -15.21
N ARG A 24 9.00 1.96 -14.35
CA ARG A 24 10.14 2.19 -13.47
C ARG A 24 11.31 1.30 -13.87
N ILE A 25 12.40 1.89 -14.32
CA ILE A 25 13.62 1.17 -14.72
C ILE A 25 14.47 0.89 -13.48
N GLN A 26 14.88 -0.37 -13.31
CA GLN A 26 15.88 -0.80 -12.34
C GLN A 26 17.21 -1.04 -13.09
N PRO A 27 18.14 -0.06 -13.06
CA PRO A 27 19.37 -0.14 -13.86
C PRO A 27 20.31 -1.26 -13.40
N THR A 28 20.19 -1.70 -12.15
CA THR A 28 21.09 -2.69 -11.54
C THR A 28 20.90 -4.11 -12.08
N ASN A 29 19.70 -4.45 -12.55
CA ASN A 29 19.35 -5.80 -13.02
C ASN A 29 18.75 -5.80 -14.43
N ASN A 30 18.81 -4.65 -15.13
CA ASN A 30 18.20 -4.46 -16.44
C ASN A 30 16.72 -4.89 -16.48
N THR A 31 15.99 -4.68 -15.38
CA THR A 31 14.55 -4.92 -15.32
C THR A 31 13.80 -3.61 -15.30
N PHE A 32 12.54 -3.65 -15.71
CA PHE A 32 11.61 -2.55 -15.48
C PHE A 32 10.34 -3.09 -14.85
N MET A 33 9.73 -2.28 -14.00
CA MET A 33 8.44 -2.57 -13.40
C MET A 33 7.39 -1.71 -14.08
N VAL A 34 6.28 -2.35 -14.48
CA VAL A 34 5.09 -1.66 -14.97
C VAL A 34 4.01 -1.81 -13.91
N ALA A 35 3.51 -0.68 -13.41
CA ALA A 35 2.37 -0.65 -12.51
C ALA A 35 1.10 -0.29 -13.29
N THR A 36 0.09 -1.15 -13.23
CA THR A 36 -1.23 -0.88 -13.81
C THR A 36 -2.32 -1.39 -12.87
N CYS A 37 -3.41 -0.62 -12.77
CA CYS A 37 -4.62 -0.99 -12.05
C CYS A 37 -5.56 -1.86 -12.90
N HIS A 38 -5.35 -1.94 -14.20
CA HIS A 38 -6.22 -2.68 -15.11
C HIS A 38 -5.74 -4.12 -15.30
N GLU A 39 -6.61 -5.08 -14.98
CA GLU A 39 -6.31 -6.50 -15.14
C GLU A 39 -6.09 -6.89 -16.60
N ARG A 40 -6.90 -6.35 -17.53
CA ARG A 40 -6.73 -6.58 -18.98
C ARG A 40 -5.34 -6.16 -19.46
N THR A 41 -4.87 -4.98 -19.04
CA THR A 41 -3.52 -4.49 -19.35
C THR A 41 -2.45 -5.39 -18.74
N THR A 42 -2.66 -5.89 -17.52
CA THR A 42 -1.74 -6.85 -16.88
C THR A 42 -1.62 -8.12 -17.71
N LEU A 43 -2.73 -8.69 -18.19
CA LEU A 43 -2.71 -9.90 -19.02
C LEU A 43 -1.97 -9.68 -20.34
N HIS A 44 -2.14 -8.53 -20.99
CA HIS A 44 -1.39 -8.18 -22.19
C HIS A 44 0.12 -8.01 -21.91
N LEU A 45 0.47 -7.38 -20.79
CA LEU A 45 1.88 -7.20 -20.39
C LEU A 45 2.57 -8.52 -20.07
N VAL A 46 1.87 -9.50 -19.48
CA VAL A 46 2.43 -10.85 -19.21
C VAL A 46 2.68 -11.64 -20.51
N GLN A 47 2.02 -11.28 -21.61
CA GLN A 47 2.23 -11.90 -22.92
C GLN A 47 3.27 -11.14 -23.77
N LEU A 48 3.82 -10.05 -23.26
CA LEU A 48 4.81 -9.23 -23.96
C LEU A 48 6.11 -10.02 -24.15
N LYS A 49 6.51 -10.22 -25.42
CA LYS A 49 7.78 -10.86 -25.81
C LYS A 49 8.82 -9.87 -26.31
N GLU A 50 8.36 -8.74 -26.84
CA GLU A 50 9.19 -7.67 -27.37
C GLU A 50 8.69 -6.32 -26.87
N LEU A 51 9.63 -5.43 -26.56
CA LEU A 51 9.38 -4.05 -26.16
C LEU A 51 10.05 -3.13 -27.18
N VAL A 52 9.29 -2.21 -27.77
CA VAL A 52 9.84 -1.22 -28.71
C VAL A 52 10.08 0.10 -27.99
N LEU A 53 11.34 0.54 -27.90
CA LEU A 53 11.73 1.84 -27.34
C LEU A 53 12.46 2.65 -28.41
N ARG A 54 11.94 3.85 -28.73
CA ARG A 54 12.57 4.78 -29.69
C ARG A 54 12.99 4.12 -31.02
N LYS A 55 12.15 3.20 -31.54
CA LYS A 55 12.35 2.40 -32.77
C LYS A 55 13.29 1.19 -32.66
N THR A 56 13.82 0.89 -31.48
CA THR A 56 14.61 -0.33 -31.24
C THR A 56 13.73 -1.37 -30.55
N SER A 57 13.69 -2.60 -31.06
CA SER A 57 13.01 -3.72 -30.42
C SER A 57 13.96 -4.43 -29.45
N TYR A 58 13.47 -4.72 -28.24
CA TYR A 58 14.18 -5.44 -27.20
C TYR A 58 13.39 -6.70 -26.84
N PRO A 59 14.00 -7.90 -26.90
CA PRO A 59 13.35 -9.09 -26.37
C PRO A 59 13.22 -8.93 -24.85
N VAL A 60 12.03 -9.23 -24.33
CA VAL A 60 11.73 -9.09 -22.91
C VAL A 60 11.08 -10.37 -22.39
N ALA A 61 11.51 -10.78 -21.20
CA ALA A 61 10.81 -11.79 -20.43
C ALA A 61 9.96 -11.07 -19.38
N THR A 62 8.66 -11.32 -19.40
CA THR A 62 7.74 -10.78 -18.39
C THR A 62 7.35 -11.89 -17.44
N TYR A 63 7.27 -11.54 -16.15
CA TYR A 63 6.73 -12.41 -15.14
C TYR A 63 5.71 -11.63 -14.34
N ARG A 64 4.60 -12.28 -14.03
CA ARG A 64 3.67 -11.79 -13.02
C ARG A 64 4.26 -12.20 -11.68
N THR A 65 4.60 -11.24 -10.82
CA THR A 65 4.95 -11.57 -9.44
C THR A 65 3.79 -12.39 -8.86
N PRO A 66 3.99 -13.70 -8.56
CA PRO A 66 2.95 -14.50 -7.92
C PRO A 66 2.62 -13.79 -6.61
N PRO A 67 1.36 -13.51 -6.27
CA PRO A 67 1.05 -12.66 -5.13
C PRO A 67 1.52 -13.35 -3.84
N PRO A 68 2.66 -12.98 -3.23
CA PRO A 68 3.02 -13.51 -1.93
C PRO A 68 2.35 -12.54 -0.96
N ALA A 69 1.09 -12.79 -0.64
CA ALA A 69 0.32 -11.99 0.33
C ALA A 69 0.06 -10.50 0.01
N ALA A 70 0.40 -9.99 -1.18
CA ALA A 70 0.04 -8.63 -1.60
C ALA A 70 -1.46 -8.55 -1.91
N VAL A 71 -2.29 -8.31 -0.89
CA VAL A 71 -3.69 -7.97 -1.06
C VAL A 71 -3.74 -6.60 -1.75
N ARG A 72 -4.10 -6.59 -3.04
CA ARG A 72 -4.47 -5.35 -3.73
C ARG A 72 -5.80 -4.88 -3.14
N GLY A 73 -5.74 -4.02 -2.14
CA GLY A 73 -6.91 -3.37 -1.55
C GLY A 73 -7.34 -2.15 -2.37
N PHE A 74 -8.65 -1.93 -2.47
CA PHE A 74 -9.18 -0.67 -2.99
C PHE A 74 -9.10 0.40 -1.89
N LEU A 75 -8.51 1.55 -2.21
CA LEU A 75 -8.56 2.72 -1.34
C LEU A 75 -9.89 3.43 -1.61
N SER A 76 -10.74 3.55 -0.60
CA SER A 76 -12.04 4.22 -0.72
C SER A 76 -11.93 5.74 -0.59
N GLN A 77 -11.12 6.20 0.37
CA GLN A 77 -10.93 7.60 0.68
C GLN A 77 -9.50 7.85 1.15
N ALA A 78 -8.94 9.02 0.82
CA ALA A 78 -7.68 9.49 1.37
C ALA A 78 -7.74 11.00 1.62
N TYR A 79 -7.35 11.45 2.80
CA TYR A 79 -7.32 12.87 3.17
C TYR A 79 -6.20 13.19 4.16
N TRP A 80 -5.74 14.44 4.17
CA TRP A 80 -4.72 14.92 5.09
C TRP A 80 -5.24 15.01 6.52
N MET A 81 -4.39 14.71 7.50
CA MET A 81 -4.70 14.83 8.92
C MET A 81 -4.35 16.23 9.43
N GLY A 82 -5.28 17.17 9.24
CA GLY A 82 -5.14 18.55 9.71
C GLY A 82 -3.88 19.22 9.15
N SER A 83 -3.05 19.78 10.04
CA SER A 83 -1.78 20.43 9.70
C SER A 83 -0.57 19.49 9.68
N THR A 84 -0.76 18.18 9.91
CA THR A 84 0.35 17.22 9.94
C THR A 84 0.67 16.68 8.55
N LEU A 85 1.88 16.13 8.37
CA LEU A 85 2.29 15.42 7.15
C LEU A 85 1.71 13.99 7.07
N SER A 86 0.74 13.65 7.93
CA SER A 86 0.11 12.33 7.95
C SER A 86 -1.14 12.31 7.08
N ILE A 87 -1.37 11.18 6.42
CA ILE A 87 -2.56 10.93 5.60
C ILE A 87 -3.44 9.85 6.23
N PHE A 88 -4.75 10.08 6.25
CA PHE A 88 -5.73 9.03 6.49
C PHE A 88 -6.04 8.30 5.20
N ILE A 89 -6.05 6.97 5.28
CA ILE A 89 -6.39 6.11 4.17
C ILE A 89 -7.45 5.13 4.67
N THR A 90 -8.62 5.14 4.03
CA THR A 90 -9.71 4.20 4.32
C THR A 90 -9.68 3.08 3.29
N PHE A 91 -9.41 1.85 3.73
CA PHE A 91 -9.47 0.67 2.87
C PHE A 91 -10.93 0.24 2.72
N ALA A 92 -11.39 0.03 1.48
CA ALA A 92 -12.79 -0.30 1.20
C ALA A 92 -13.20 -1.66 1.81
N HIS A 93 -12.26 -2.62 1.82
CA HIS A 93 -12.49 -3.99 2.26
C HIS A 93 -11.25 -4.57 2.94
N GLY A 94 -11.47 -5.42 3.94
CA GLY A 94 -10.43 -6.20 4.62
C GLY A 94 -9.70 -5.44 5.75
N PRO A 95 -8.81 -6.13 6.48
CA PRO A 95 -8.03 -5.52 7.55
C PRO A 95 -6.98 -4.54 7.00
N VAL A 96 -6.62 -3.54 7.80
CA VAL A 96 -5.55 -2.59 7.45
C VAL A 96 -4.25 -3.36 7.25
N PRO A 97 -3.59 -3.26 6.08
CA PRO A 97 -2.33 -3.94 5.84
C PRO A 97 -1.23 -3.35 6.73
N HIS A 98 -0.17 -4.12 7.01
CA HIS A 98 0.96 -3.62 7.79
C HIS A 98 1.81 -2.61 7.01
N THR A 99 1.87 -2.78 5.68
CA THR A 99 2.60 -1.89 4.77
C THR A 99 1.79 -1.68 3.49
N ILE A 100 1.94 -0.49 2.90
CA ILE A 100 1.47 -0.21 1.55
C ILE A 100 2.65 0.21 0.68
N HIS A 101 2.58 -0.15 -0.59
CA HIS A 101 3.49 0.33 -1.60
C HIS A 101 2.80 1.48 -2.34
N TYR A 102 3.34 2.68 -2.22
CA TYR A 102 2.88 3.83 -3.00
C TYR A 102 4.04 4.30 -3.88
N ILE A 103 3.83 4.23 -5.19
CA ILE A 103 4.84 4.45 -6.23
C ILE A 103 6.04 3.51 -6.05
N SER A 104 7.04 3.97 -5.30
CA SER A 104 8.37 3.39 -5.20
C SER A 104 8.83 3.22 -3.76
N VAL A 105 7.99 3.59 -2.80
CA VAL A 105 8.30 3.64 -1.37
C VAL A 105 7.32 2.74 -0.63
N VAL A 106 7.86 2.02 0.36
CA VAL A 106 7.09 1.21 1.29
C VAL A 106 6.76 2.08 2.49
N TYR A 107 5.47 2.29 2.73
CA TYR A 107 4.98 3.00 3.91
C TYR A 107 4.46 1.98 4.89
N ARG A 108 4.83 2.14 6.17
CA ARG A 108 4.21 1.39 7.25
C ARG A 108 2.83 1.98 7.51
N CYS A 109 1.82 1.12 7.50
CA CYS A 109 0.47 1.49 7.87
C CYS A 109 0.25 1.15 9.35
N THR A 110 -0.33 2.10 10.07
CA THR A 110 -0.77 1.90 11.44
C THR A 110 -2.26 2.12 11.45
N GLN A 111 -3.02 1.16 11.99
CA GLN A 111 -4.45 1.35 12.17
C GLN A 111 -4.67 2.61 13.00
N TYR A 112 -5.42 3.56 12.44
CA TYR A 112 -5.81 4.73 13.20
C TYR A 112 -6.76 4.30 14.31
N LYS A 113 -6.36 4.56 15.55
CA LYS A 113 -7.17 4.18 16.71
C LYS A 113 -8.17 5.27 17.13
N GLY A 114 -8.20 6.40 16.41
CA GLY A 114 -8.80 7.62 16.96
C GLY A 114 -8.00 8.10 18.16
N SER A 115 -7.84 9.42 18.33
CA SER A 115 -7.86 9.89 19.72
C SER A 115 -9.28 9.66 20.21
N PRO A 116 -9.51 9.06 21.39
CA PRO A 116 -10.78 9.27 22.06
C PRO A 116 -10.94 10.78 22.24
N ASP A 117 -11.76 11.39 21.38
CA ASP A 117 -11.90 12.83 21.31
C ASP A 117 -12.58 13.30 22.58
N ALA A 118 -11.79 13.86 23.48
CA ALA A 118 -12.28 14.56 24.66
C ALA A 118 -12.02 16.05 24.48
N CYS A 119 -13.10 16.82 24.45
CA CYS A 119 -13.02 18.25 24.33
C CYS A 119 -12.41 18.84 25.60
N THR A 120 -11.22 19.45 25.49
CA THR A 120 -10.55 20.10 26.62
C THR A 120 -11.26 21.37 27.09
N ASN A 121 -12.19 21.90 26.30
CA ASN A 121 -13.05 23.03 26.68
C ASN A 121 -14.15 22.56 27.62
N CYS A 122 -15.16 21.85 27.11
CA CYS A 122 -16.34 21.48 27.88
C CYS A 122 -16.20 20.14 28.62
N ARG A 123 -15.06 19.47 28.50
CA ARG A 123 -14.74 18.21 29.18
C ARG A 123 -15.73 17.08 28.92
N ARG A 124 -16.23 17.00 27.69
CA ARG A 124 -17.08 15.88 27.21
C ARG A 124 -16.32 15.06 26.17
N ALA A 125 -16.59 13.77 26.17
CA ALA A 125 -16.12 12.86 25.13
C ALA A 125 -17.01 12.95 23.87
N GLY A 126 -16.45 12.55 22.72
CA GLY A 126 -17.14 12.45 21.44
C GLY A 126 -16.76 13.54 20.42
N TYR A 127 -16.00 14.56 20.82
CA TYR A 127 -15.58 15.64 19.91
C TYR A 127 -14.36 16.40 20.44
N SER A 128 -13.59 17.02 19.52
CA SER A 128 -12.40 17.80 19.86
C SER A 128 -12.73 19.23 20.30
N TYR A 129 -11.72 19.99 20.73
CA TYR A 129 -11.88 21.41 21.07
C TYR A 129 -12.43 22.23 19.89
N ASP A 130 -11.96 21.95 18.68
CA ASP A 130 -12.24 22.75 17.49
C ASP A 130 -13.69 22.67 17.01
N VAL A 131 -14.36 21.54 17.28
CA VAL A 131 -15.76 21.29 16.93
C VAL A 131 -16.68 21.35 18.16
N CYS A 132 -16.23 21.97 19.25
CA CYS A 132 -16.99 22.04 20.49
C CYS A 132 -18.29 22.84 20.31
N PRO A 133 -19.48 22.27 20.57
CA PRO A 133 -20.75 22.99 20.56
C PRO A 133 -20.89 23.98 21.74
N HIS A 134 -19.97 23.93 22.71
CA HIS A 134 -19.99 24.76 23.92
C HIS A 134 -18.66 25.52 24.09
N PRO A 135 -18.39 26.57 23.30
CA PRO A 135 -17.06 27.18 23.18
C PRO A 135 -16.55 27.96 24.40
N LYS A 136 -17.26 28.03 25.54
CA LYS A 136 -16.84 28.80 26.73
C LYS A 136 -17.31 28.16 28.04
N SER A 137 -16.83 26.97 28.36
CA SER A 137 -17.28 26.26 29.57
C SER A 137 -16.76 26.88 30.88
N GLY A 138 -15.64 27.62 30.82
CA GLY A 138 -14.93 28.14 31.99
C GLY A 138 -14.38 27.04 32.91
N LEU A 139 -14.30 25.79 32.44
CA LEU A 139 -13.80 24.67 33.23
C LEU A 139 -12.27 24.62 33.18
N CYS A 140 -11.68 24.24 34.31
CA CYS A 140 -10.25 23.99 34.38
C CYS A 140 -9.84 22.81 33.47
N SER A 141 -8.81 22.99 32.65
CA SER A 141 -8.29 21.93 31.77
C SER A 141 -7.63 20.78 32.54
N ARG A 142 -7.25 20.98 33.82
CA ARG A 142 -6.66 19.94 34.69
C ARG A 142 -7.74 19.15 35.43
N CYS A 143 -8.50 19.76 36.35
CA CYS A 143 -9.47 19.03 37.18
C CYS A 143 -10.89 19.00 36.59
N GLY A 144 -11.30 20.07 35.92
CA GLY A 144 -12.63 20.21 35.33
C GLY A 144 -13.64 20.98 36.16
N ASP A 145 -13.22 21.50 37.31
CA ASP A 145 -14.05 22.38 38.12
C ASP A 145 -14.03 23.82 37.60
N LYS A 146 -15.01 24.62 38.04
CA LYS A 146 -15.06 26.06 37.79
C LYS A 146 -14.26 26.77 38.87
N HIS A 147 -13.05 27.20 38.55
CA HIS A 147 -12.24 28.06 39.39
C HIS A 147 -11.36 28.97 38.54
N ASP A 148 -10.85 30.04 39.13
CA ASP A 148 -9.97 30.96 38.40
C ASP A 148 -8.63 30.29 38.08
N ARG A 149 -8.07 30.65 36.93
CA ARG A 149 -6.80 30.06 36.42
C ARG A 149 -5.60 30.36 37.30
N GLN A 150 -5.71 31.24 38.29
CA GLN A 150 -4.62 31.61 39.20
C GLN A 150 -4.58 30.75 40.48
N ASP A 151 -5.65 30.02 40.83
CA ASP A 151 -5.69 29.10 41.98
C ASP A 151 -5.04 27.72 41.70
N VAL A 152 -3.98 27.72 40.90
CA VAL A 152 -3.31 26.54 40.32
C VAL A 152 -2.74 25.51 41.32
N PRO A 153 -2.31 25.83 42.56
CA PRO A 153 -1.56 24.84 43.35
C PRO A 153 -2.37 23.63 43.85
N SER A 154 -3.69 23.70 43.99
CA SER A 154 -4.47 22.68 44.71
C SER A 154 -5.28 21.71 43.84
N CYS A 155 -5.43 21.97 42.54
CA CYS A 155 -6.30 21.15 41.69
C CYS A 155 -5.61 19.84 41.25
N ILE A 156 -6.25 18.70 41.54
CA ILE A 156 -5.80 17.38 41.11
C ILE A 156 -6.25 17.15 39.67
N SER A 157 -5.32 16.80 38.77
CA SER A 157 -5.66 16.50 37.38
C SER A 157 -6.60 15.31 37.31
N SER A 158 -7.67 15.41 36.52
CA SER A 158 -8.60 14.32 36.26
C SER A 158 -8.74 14.10 34.77
N CYS A 159 -8.73 12.85 34.32
CA CYS A 159 -8.89 12.50 32.93
C CYS A 159 -10.37 12.46 32.53
N ILE A 160 -10.71 13.14 31.43
CA ILE A 160 -12.08 13.21 30.90
C ILE A 160 -12.60 11.83 30.48
N LEU A 161 -11.70 10.93 30.07
CA LEU A 161 -12.06 9.65 29.47
C LEU A 161 -12.20 8.52 30.49
N CYS A 162 -11.36 8.50 31.53
CA CYS A 162 -11.34 7.42 32.51
C CYS A 162 -11.56 7.88 33.96
N GLY A 163 -11.61 9.20 34.21
CA GLY A 163 -11.69 9.77 35.57
C GLY A 163 -10.41 9.65 36.39
N GLY A 164 -9.33 9.07 35.84
CA GLY A 164 -8.07 8.84 36.54
C GLY A 164 -7.28 10.12 36.85
N GLN A 165 -6.37 10.06 37.82
CA GLN A 165 -5.56 11.19 38.27
C GLN A 165 -4.39 11.52 37.30
N HIS A 166 -4.71 11.91 36.08
CA HIS A 166 -3.74 12.34 35.07
C HIS A 166 -4.42 13.25 34.04
N LEU A 167 -3.63 13.95 33.22
CA LEU A 167 -4.17 14.75 32.12
C LEU A 167 -4.75 13.86 31.02
N THR A 168 -5.83 14.30 30.40
CA THR A 168 -6.44 13.62 29.25
C THR A 168 -5.46 13.59 28.08
N GLY A 169 -5.37 12.44 27.39
CA GLY A 169 -4.45 12.25 26.26
C GLY A 169 -3.02 11.87 26.64
N THR A 170 -2.71 11.76 27.93
CA THR A 170 -1.41 11.19 28.38
C THR A 170 -1.39 9.67 28.25
N GLY A 171 -0.21 9.10 28.02
CA GLY A 171 -0.01 7.64 27.88
C GLY A 171 -0.32 6.84 29.15
N SER A 172 -0.58 7.49 30.29
CA SER A 172 -1.02 6.85 31.54
C SER A 172 -2.51 6.51 31.56
N CYS A 173 -3.27 6.95 30.57
CA CYS A 173 -4.70 6.70 30.48
C CYS A 173 -5.02 5.26 30.03
N LYS A 174 -5.63 4.47 30.93
CA LYS A 174 -6.04 3.09 30.65
C LYS A 174 -7.12 2.98 29.56
N SER A 175 -7.95 4.02 29.38
CA SER A 175 -9.00 4.02 28.34
C SER A 175 -8.49 4.43 26.96
N SER A 176 -7.24 4.90 26.82
CA SER A 176 -6.65 5.24 25.52
C SER A 176 -6.29 4.02 24.66
N GLY A 177 -6.40 2.80 25.21
CA GLY A 177 -6.12 1.55 24.51
C GLY A 177 -7.30 0.93 23.76
N ALA A 178 -8.53 1.35 24.06
CA ALA A 178 -9.74 0.74 23.52
C ALA A 178 -10.70 1.85 23.09
N GLY A 179 -10.92 1.99 21.78
CA GLY A 179 -11.93 2.89 21.26
C GLY A 179 -13.28 2.58 21.89
N ALA A 180 -13.79 3.53 22.68
CA ALA A 180 -15.17 3.53 23.15
C ALA A 180 -16.08 3.95 21.99
N GLY A 181 -16.17 3.08 20.97
CA GLY A 181 -17.31 3.00 20.08
C GLY A 181 -18.18 1.86 20.59
N GLY A 182 -19.27 2.18 21.29
CA GLY A 182 -20.30 1.20 21.58
C GLY A 182 -20.98 0.80 20.27
N MET A 183 -20.52 -0.32 19.69
CA MET A 183 -21.22 -1.08 18.66
C MET A 183 -20.83 -2.55 18.90
N THR A 184 -21.86 -3.38 19.06
CA THR A 184 -21.88 -4.85 19.15
C THR A 184 -20.55 -5.57 18.88
N SER A 185 -20.08 -6.31 19.89
CA SER A 185 -19.00 -7.32 19.87
C SER A 185 -18.40 -7.64 18.48
N PRO A 186 -17.30 -6.98 18.07
CA PRO A 186 -16.62 -7.25 16.80
C PRO A 186 -16.00 -8.66 16.74
N ASP A 187 -15.94 -9.38 17.86
CA ASP A 187 -15.43 -10.75 17.91
C ASP A 187 -16.36 -11.75 17.22
N THR A 188 -17.68 -11.52 17.25
CA THR A 188 -18.66 -12.45 16.66
C THR A 188 -18.67 -12.36 15.14
N GLU A 189 -18.60 -11.15 14.59
CA GLU A 189 -18.58 -10.92 13.13
C GLU A 189 -17.24 -11.33 12.52
N LEU A 190 -16.13 -11.06 13.21
CA LEU A 190 -14.81 -11.51 12.77
C LEU A 190 -14.65 -13.05 12.88
N GLN A 191 -15.28 -13.70 13.87
CA GLN A 191 -15.35 -15.16 13.93
C GLN A 191 -16.22 -15.73 12.80
N ALA A 192 -17.37 -15.12 12.51
CA ALA A 192 -18.22 -15.54 11.39
C ALA A 192 -17.48 -15.44 10.04
N LEU A 193 -16.80 -14.32 9.78
CA LEU A 193 -15.98 -14.13 8.58
C LEU A 193 -14.81 -15.11 8.49
N ARG A 194 -14.16 -15.45 9.62
CA ARG A 194 -13.09 -16.45 9.66
C ARG A 194 -13.60 -17.85 9.31
N GLU A 195 -14.76 -18.23 9.84
CA GLU A 195 -15.37 -19.53 9.52
C GLU A 195 -15.90 -19.58 8.08
N GLU A 196 -16.44 -18.49 7.55
CA GLU A 196 -16.85 -18.40 6.14
C GLU A 196 -15.66 -18.55 5.18
N VAL A 197 -14.54 -17.85 5.44
CA VAL A 197 -13.30 -18.00 4.64
C VAL A 197 -12.73 -19.41 4.73
N LYS A 198 -12.85 -20.06 5.90
CA LYS A 198 -12.42 -21.45 6.10
C LYS A 198 -13.29 -22.44 5.30
N GLN A 199 -14.59 -22.22 5.25
CA GLN A 199 -15.52 -23.02 4.43
C GLN A 199 -15.26 -22.83 2.94
N LEU A 200 -15.03 -21.60 2.47
CA LEU A 200 -14.71 -21.32 1.07
C LEU A 200 -13.39 -21.99 0.63
N ARG A 201 -12.37 -22.00 1.50
CA ARG A 201 -11.11 -22.72 1.23
C ARG A 201 -11.32 -24.23 1.17
N ALA A 202 -12.09 -24.79 2.10
CA ALA A 202 -12.39 -26.23 2.09
C ALA A 202 -13.14 -26.65 0.81
N ALA A 203 -14.12 -25.86 0.38
CA ALA A 203 -14.86 -26.10 -0.87
C ALA A 203 -13.96 -26.05 -2.12
N PHE A 204 -12.97 -25.15 -2.13
CA PHE A 204 -11.99 -25.07 -3.22
C PHE A 204 -10.98 -26.22 -3.23
N SER A 205 -10.66 -26.82 -2.07
CA SER A 205 -9.80 -27.99 -2.01
C SER A 205 -10.48 -29.27 -2.50
N THR A 206 -11.82 -29.34 -2.44
CA THR A 206 -12.59 -30.50 -2.92
C THR A 206 -12.85 -30.49 -4.43
N SER A 207 -12.75 -29.33 -5.09
CA SER A 207 -12.81 -29.21 -6.55
C SER A 207 -11.40 -29.10 -7.12
N THR A 208 -10.61 -30.17 -7.00
CA THR A 208 -9.46 -30.35 -7.89
C THR A 208 -10.00 -30.89 -9.21
N PRO A 209 -10.19 -30.08 -10.27
CA PRO A 209 -10.48 -30.64 -11.58
C PRO A 209 -9.30 -31.55 -11.94
N THR A 210 -9.57 -32.84 -12.10
CA THR A 210 -8.63 -33.78 -12.69
C THR A 210 -8.35 -33.28 -14.10
N LEU A 211 -7.29 -32.49 -14.25
CA LEU A 211 -6.82 -32.08 -15.57
C LEU A 211 -6.44 -33.36 -16.31
N PRO A 212 -6.91 -33.56 -17.55
CA PRO A 212 -6.44 -34.67 -18.36
C PRO A 212 -4.92 -34.55 -18.48
N PRO A 213 -4.18 -35.68 -18.48
CA PRO A 213 -2.73 -35.67 -18.62
C PRO A 213 -2.37 -34.91 -19.90
N VAL A 214 -1.73 -33.75 -19.73
CA VAL A 214 -1.18 -32.98 -20.85
C VAL A 214 0.03 -33.76 -21.34
N SER A 215 -0.10 -34.41 -22.49
CA SER A 215 1.01 -35.02 -23.21
C SER A 215 2.03 -33.93 -23.52
N LEU A 216 3.20 -33.97 -22.86
CA LEU A 216 4.30 -33.07 -23.17
C LEU A 216 4.73 -33.29 -24.63
N PRO A 217 4.84 -32.23 -25.45
CA PRO A 217 5.45 -32.34 -26.76
C PRO A 217 6.91 -32.74 -26.60
N GLN A 218 7.29 -33.81 -27.30
CA GLN A 218 8.64 -34.35 -27.35
C GLN A 218 9.61 -33.29 -27.89
N SER A 219 10.72 -33.11 -27.16
CA SER A 219 12.02 -32.59 -27.59
C SER A 219 12.02 -31.48 -28.65
N PHE A 220 12.23 -30.24 -28.20
CA PHE A 220 12.69 -29.19 -29.10
C PHE A 220 14.08 -29.52 -29.65
N PRO A 221 14.33 -29.31 -30.95
CA PRO A 221 15.65 -29.51 -31.54
C PRO A 221 16.65 -28.53 -30.92
N THR A 222 17.77 -29.07 -30.46
CA THR A 222 18.91 -28.32 -29.93
C THR A 222 19.43 -27.35 -31.01
N PRO A 223 19.56 -26.04 -30.73
CA PRO A 223 20.15 -25.13 -31.70
C PRO A 223 21.63 -25.44 -31.87
N SER A 224 22.01 -25.79 -33.09
CA SER A 224 23.39 -26.01 -33.51
C SER A 224 24.17 -24.68 -33.46
N HIS A 225 24.96 -24.48 -32.41
CA HIS A 225 25.92 -23.39 -32.32
C HIS A 225 27.01 -23.56 -33.40
N GLN A 226 26.92 -22.81 -34.50
CA GLN A 226 28.05 -22.58 -35.39
C GLN A 226 28.94 -21.47 -34.80
N PRO A 227 30.23 -21.71 -34.55
CA PRO A 227 31.14 -20.68 -34.08
C PRO A 227 31.42 -19.65 -35.20
N PRO A 228 31.61 -18.36 -34.85
CA PRO A 228 31.85 -17.30 -35.81
C PRO A 228 33.21 -17.47 -36.50
N GLN A 229 33.21 -17.45 -37.84
CA GLN A 229 34.43 -17.44 -38.63
C GLN A 229 35.16 -16.10 -38.48
N LYS A 230 36.39 -16.15 -37.95
CA LYS A 230 37.36 -15.04 -37.94
C LYS A 230 37.75 -14.67 -39.38
N LYS A 231 37.23 -13.57 -39.91
CA LYS A 231 37.81 -12.92 -41.10
C LYS A 231 39.06 -12.14 -40.68
N GLY A 232 40.23 -12.74 -40.90
CA GLY A 232 41.51 -12.03 -40.85
C GLY A 232 41.69 -11.22 -42.13
N GLY A 233 41.79 -9.89 -41.99
CA GLY A 233 42.15 -8.97 -43.06
C GLY A 233 43.23 -8.02 -42.54
N LEU A 234 44.49 -8.42 -42.69
CA LEU A 234 45.66 -7.61 -42.37
C LEU A 234 45.98 -6.73 -43.60
N MET A 235 45.53 -5.48 -43.60
CA MET A 235 45.99 -4.51 -44.61
C MET A 235 47.27 -3.83 -44.12
N ARG A 236 48.38 -4.11 -44.83
CA ARG A 236 49.65 -3.40 -44.73
C ARG A 236 49.51 -2.02 -45.39
N ALA A 237 49.88 -0.97 -44.67
CA ALA A 237 50.12 0.35 -45.23
C ALA A 237 51.48 0.37 -45.96
N GLN A 238 51.49 0.86 -47.20
CA GLN A 238 52.72 1.26 -47.89
C GLN A 238 53.14 2.68 -47.43
N PRO A 239 54.45 2.95 -47.29
CA PRO A 239 54.95 4.30 -47.14
C PRO A 239 55.08 4.97 -48.52
N ASN A 240 54.64 6.23 -48.62
CA ASN A 240 54.86 7.10 -49.78
C ASN A 240 56.25 7.77 -49.69
N PRO A 241 56.90 8.06 -50.83
CA PRO A 241 58.20 8.73 -50.92
C PRO A 241 58.15 10.22 -50.57
#